data_AF-A0A1N6QAM4-F1
#
_entry.id   AF-A0A1N6QAM4-F1
#
_cell.length_a   1.000
_cell.length_b   1.000
_cell.length_c   1.000
_cell.angle_alpha   90.00
_cell.angle_beta   90.00
_cell.angle_gamma   90.00
#
_symmetry.space_group_name_H-M   'P 1'
#
loop_
_entity.id
_entity.type
_entity.pdbx_description
1 polymer ?
#
loop_
_entity_poly.entity_id
_entity_poly.type
_entity_poly.pdbx_seq_one_letter_code
_entity_poly.pdbx_strand_id
1 'polypeptide(L)'
;MLGAKLRAGVIIEGGTGGISAPHWRLSFKDGSRSRDRINELILFDPQGADVSVSGTPSASSVYSNWYPSRAFNKTLSGGDFMSGSAYSWLRYSIPFSVTVAEYEVWAAEGYGSPSSWDLEYSLDGTSWQVAHEVRGLPNYNQHEVNRFTI
;
A
#
# COMPACT_ATOMS: atom_id res chain seq x y z
N MET A 1 29.67 2.33 7.87
CA MET A 1 28.88 1.89 9.03
C MET A 1 27.97 3.04 9.45
N LEU A 2 26.69 2.99 9.08
CA LEU A 2 25.67 3.88 9.62
C LEU A 2 24.66 3.01 10.37
N GLY A 3 24.60 3.17 11.69
CA GLY A 3 23.65 2.49 12.55
C GLY A 3 22.28 3.14 12.46
N ALA A 4 21.27 2.36 12.12
CA ALA A 4 19.87 2.74 12.29
C ALA A 4 19.55 2.77 13.79
N LYS A 5 19.08 3.92 14.29
CA LYS A 5 18.53 4.07 15.64
C LYS A 5 17.17 3.37 15.69
N LEU A 6 17.10 2.22 16.38
CA LEU A 6 15.84 1.59 16.78
C LEU A 6 15.13 2.48 17.81
N ARG A 7 13.87 2.84 17.54
CA ARG A 7 12.97 3.44 18.54
C ARG A 7 12.27 2.30 19.28
N ALA A 8 12.32 2.36 20.61
CA ALA A 8 11.80 1.36 21.53
C ALA A 8 10.28 1.17 21.36
N GLY A 9 9.83 -0.09 21.26
CA GLY A 9 8.41 -0.43 21.27
C GLY A 9 7.97 -1.76 20.64
N VAL A 10 8.86 -2.62 20.14
CA VAL A 10 8.46 -3.91 19.53
C VAL A 10 9.33 -5.04 20.10
N ILE A 11 8.70 -6.03 20.73
CA ILE A 11 9.35 -7.28 21.12
C ILE A 11 9.63 -8.05 19.82
N ILE A 12 10.90 -8.28 19.51
CA ILE A 12 11.35 -9.14 18.41
C ILE A 12 11.88 -10.42 19.03
N GLU A 13 11.20 -11.54 18.80
CA GLU A 13 11.84 -12.85 18.89
C GLU A 13 11.57 -13.66 17.61
N GLY A 14 12.66 -14.06 16.94
CA GLY A 14 12.68 -15.17 15.99
C GLY A 14 12.11 -14.91 14.58
N GLY A 15 12.85 -14.18 13.73
CA GLY A 15 12.82 -14.32 12.26
C GLY A 15 11.48 -14.59 11.55
N THR A 16 10.39 -13.89 11.89
CA THR A 16 9.03 -14.13 11.35
C THR A 16 8.07 -12.94 11.58
N GLY A 17 8.58 -11.73 11.81
CA GLY A 17 7.75 -10.61 12.30
C GLY A 17 7.08 -9.80 11.19
N GLY A 18 5.77 -9.97 11.02
CA GLY A 18 4.93 -8.96 10.35
C GLY A 18 4.33 -7.99 11.37
N ILE A 19 3.72 -6.92 10.89
CA ILE A 19 2.96 -5.96 11.72
C ILE A 19 1.48 -6.37 11.70
N SER A 20 0.84 -6.41 12.86
CA SER A 20 -0.58 -6.78 12.97
C SER A 20 -1.47 -5.54 13.08
N ALA A 21 -2.34 -5.32 12.09
CA ALA A 21 -3.28 -4.20 12.07
C ALA A 21 -4.49 -4.47 11.18
N PRO A 22 -5.67 -3.89 11.48
CA PRO A 22 -6.87 -3.99 10.64
C PRO A 22 -6.88 -3.01 9.47
N HIS A 23 -6.10 -1.93 9.53
CA HIS A 23 -6.12 -0.89 8.51
C HIS A 23 -4.74 -0.69 7.90
N TRP A 24 -4.70 -0.69 6.57
CA TRP A 24 -3.49 -0.54 5.78
C TRP A 24 -3.74 0.46 4.66
N ARG A 25 -2.79 1.37 4.41
CA ARG A 25 -2.91 2.31 3.29
C ARG A 25 -1.58 2.61 2.64
N LEU A 26 -1.61 2.86 1.34
CA LEU A 26 -0.58 3.62 0.65
C LEU A 26 -0.90 5.11 0.84
N SER A 27 0.03 5.87 1.41
CA SER A 27 0.01 7.32 1.39
C SER A 27 0.98 7.80 0.32
N PHE A 28 0.44 8.29 -0.81
CA PHE A 28 1.25 8.72 -1.94
C PHE A 28 2.02 10.00 -1.60
N LYS A 29 3.31 10.01 -1.95
CA LYS A 29 4.25 11.11 -1.69
C LYS A 29 4.82 11.70 -2.97
N ASP A 30 4.37 11.23 -4.13
CA ASP A 30 4.63 11.92 -5.38
C ASP A 30 4.15 13.37 -5.25
N GLY A 31 4.99 14.30 -5.68
CA GLY A 31 4.77 15.73 -5.47
C GLY A 31 3.50 16.24 -6.18
N SER A 32 3.44 17.55 -6.49
CA SER A 32 2.26 18.16 -7.13
C SER A 32 1.98 17.71 -8.59
N ARG A 33 2.53 16.58 -9.04
CA ARG A 33 2.24 15.97 -10.35
C ARG A 33 1.03 15.06 -10.19
N SER A 34 0.06 15.29 -11.07
CA SER A 34 -1.32 14.81 -11.01
C SER A 34 -1.50 13.31 -10.74
N ARG A 35 -2.52 13.01 -9.91
CA ARG A 35 -3.27 11.75 -9.73
C ARG A 35 -2.46 10.45 -9.84
N ASP A 36 -2.31 9.80 -8.71
CA ASP A 36 -1.71 8.47 -8.59
C ASP A 36 -2.69 7.39 -9.03
N ARG A 37 -2.18 6.42 -9.78
CA ARG A 37 -2.92 5.25 -10.24
C ARG A 37 -2.24 3.98 -9.76
N ILE A 38 -3.03 3.02 -9.32
CA ILE A 38 -2.54 1.71 -8.89
C ILE A 38 -3.46 0.66 -9.50
N ASN A 39 -2.88 -0.34 -10.16
CA ASN A 39 -3.64 -1.47 -10.66
C ASN A 39 -4.03 -2.41 -9.52
N GLU A 40 -3.09 -2.73 -8.62
CA GLU A 40 -3.35 -3.62 -7.50
C GLU A 40 -2.46 -3.27 -6.30
N LEU A 41 -3.03 -3.40 -5.09
CA LEU A 41 -2.29 -3.51 -3.84
C LEU A 41 -2.63 -4.86 -3.22
N ILE A 42 -1.62 -5.70 -3.03
CA ILE A 42 -1.76 -6.99 -2.35
C ILE A 42 -0.96 -6.97 -1.06
N LEU A 43 -1.55 -7.41 0.04
CA LEU A 43 -0.90 -7.53 1.34
C LEU A 43 -0.67 -9.01 1.64
N PHE A 44 0.52 -9.39 2.09
CA PHE A 44 0.86 -10.77 2.39
C PHE A 44 1.23 -10.96 3.86
N ASP A 45 0.78 -12.07 4.43
CA ASP A 45 1.23 -12.52 5.75
C ASP A 45 2.68 -13.06 5.72
N PRO A 46 3.29 -13.38 6.88
CA PRO A 46 4.65 -13.93 6.90
C PRO A 46 4.80 -15.30 6.22
N GLN A 47 3.69 -15.97 5.88
CA GLN A 47 3.69 -17.23 5.13
C GLN A 47 3.54 -16.98 3.61
N GLY A 48 3.41 -15.72 3.18
CA GLY A 48 3.22 -15.34 1.80
C GLY A 48 1.77 -15.48 1.31
N ALA A 49 0.79 -15.67 2.19
CA ALA A 49 -0.61 -15.72 1.81
C ALA A 49 -1.21 -14.31 1.71
N ASP A 50 -2.01 -14.08 0.66
CA ASP A 50 -2.74 -12.82 0.46
C ASP A 50 -3.81 -12.62 1.54
N VAL A 51 -3.67 -11.55 2.32
CA VAL A 51 -4.60 -11.14 3.38
C VAL A 51 -5.52 -9.98 2.99
N SER A 52 -5.39 -9.46 1.77
CA SER A 52 -6.26 -8.42 1.18
C SER A 52 -7.52 -9.00 0.52
N VAL A 53 -8.24 -9.87 1.22
CA VAL A 53 -9.34 -10.69 0.66
C VAL A 53 -10.77 -10.31 1.10
N SER A 54 -10.93 -9.67 2.26
CA SER A 54 -12.26 -9.48 2.91
C SER A 54 -12.47 -8.07 3.48
N GLY A 55 -11.56 -7.15 3.17
CA GLY A 55 -11.63 -5.78 3.62
C GLY A 55 -12.44 -4.86 2.70
N THR A 56 -12.59 -3.62 3.15
CA THR A 56 -13.28 -2.55 2.44
C THR A 56 -12.25 -1.55 1.87
N PRO A 57 -12.13 -1.47 0.54
CA PRO A 57 -11.34 -0.44 -0.13
C PRO A 57 -11.92 0.97 0.10
N SER A 58 -11.05 1.95 0.30
CA SER A 58 -11.42 3.37 0.39
C SER A 58 -10.24 4.26 -0.03
N ALA A 59 -10.49 5.52 -0.37
CA ALA A 59 -9.43 6.48 -0.69
C ALA A 59 -9.80 7.87 -0.18
N SER A 60 -8.81 8.74 0.00
CA SER A 60 -9.03 10.16 0.36
C SER A 60 -9.76 10.94 -0.73
N SER A 61 -9.54 10.55 -1.98
CA SER A 61 -10.12 11.16 -3.16
C SER A 61 -10.16 10.13 -4.29
N VAL A 62 -11.15 10.26 -5.17
CA VAL A 62 -11.35 9.36 -6.31
C VAL A 62 -11.57 10.21 -7.56
N TYR A 63 -10.90 9.86 -8.65
CA TYR A 63 -11.20 10.45 -9.95
C TYR A 63 -12.33 9.69 -10.65
N SER A 64 -13.47 10.35 -10.86
CA SER A 64 -14.59 9.79 -11.63
C SER A 64 -14.98 8.38 -11.15
N ASN A 65 -15.05 7.40 -12.05
CA ASN A 65 -15.41 6.01 -11.78
C ASN A 65 -14.22 5.07 -11.54
N TRP A 66 -13.01 5.61 -11.27
CA TRP A 66 -11.79 4.84 -11.00
C TRP A 66 -11.69 4.48 -9.51
N TYR A 67 -12.71 3.78 -9.01
CA TYR A 67 -12.95 3.55 -7.59
C TYR A 67 -11.83 2.74 -6.91
N PRO A 68 -11.65 2.90 -5.57
CA PRO A 68 -10.63 2.16 -4.80
C PRO A 68 -10.72 0.64 -4.95
N SER A 69 -11.91 0.08 -5.13
CA SER A 69 -12.11 -1.36 -5.33
C SER A 69 -11.38 -1.93 -6.54
N ARG A 70 -11.01 -1.08 -7.50
CA ARG A 70 -10.24 -1.49 -8.66
C ARG A 70 -8.80 -1.87 -8.33
N ALA A 71 -8.25 -1.38 -7.22
CA ALA A 71 -6.91 -1.75 -6.75
C ALA A 71 -6.89 -2.99 -5.84
N PHE A 72 -8.02 -3.66 -5.66
CA PHE A 72 -8.18 -4.85 -4.80
C PHE A 72 -9.07 -5.91 -5.47
N ASN A 73 -9.09 -5.96 -6.80
CA ASN A 73 -9.97 -6.82 -7.58
C ASN A 73 -9.23 -8.00 -8.24
N LYS A 74 -7.91 -8.10 -8.05
CA LYS A 74 -7.04 -9.17 -8.56
C LYS A 74 -7.04 -9.30 -10.08
N THR A 75 -7.21 -8.19 -10.80
CA THR A 75 -7.14 -8.19 -12.27
C THR A 75 -6.10 -7.21 -12.78
N LEU A 76 -5.28 -7.68 -13.72
CA LEU A 76 -4.33 -6.86 -14.48
C LEU A 76 -4.99 -6.08 -15.64
N SER A 77 -6.27 -6.33 -15.90
CA SER A 77 -7.00 -5.75 -17.01
C SER A 77 -8.35 -5.20 -16.57
N GLY A 78 -8.73 -4.03 -17.09
CA GLY A 78 -10.07 -3.47 -16.88
C GLY A 78 -10.19 -2.42 -15.78
N GLY A 79 -9.06 -1.99 -15.20
CA GLY A 79 -8.93 -0.63 -14.69
C GLY A 79 -8.23 -0.52 -13.34
N ASP A 80 -7.50 0.59 -13.22
CA ASP A 80 -6.80 1.00 -12.00
C ASP A 80 -7.75 1.72 -11.04
N PHE A 81 -7.33 1.85 -9.78
CA PHE A 81 -7.71 3.00 -8.98
C PHE A 81 -7.03 4.26 -9.55
N MET A 82 -7.69 5.42 -9.46
CA MET A 82 -7.07 6.72 -9.70
C MET A 82 -7.48 7.72 -8.62
N SER A 83 -6.51 8.34 -7.97
CA SER A 83 -6.76 9.37 -6.98
C SER A 83 -7.36 10.63 -7.61
N GLY A 84 -8.19 11.35 -6.87
CA GLY A 84 -8.81 12.60 -7.33
C GLY A 84 -7.87 13.81 -7.26
N SER A 85 -6.89 13.76 -6.35
CA SER A 85 -5.92 14.82 -6.06
C SER A 85 -4.52 14.28 -5.76
N ALA A 86 -3.50 15.14 -5.83
CA ALA A 86 -2.17 14.81 -5.33
C ALA A 86 -2.18 14.56 -3.81
N TYR A 87 -1.12 13.93 -3.29
CA TYR A 87 -0.95 13.59 -1.86
C TYR A 87 -2.14 12.80 -1.27
N SER A 88 -2.72 11.91 -2.06
CA SER A 88 -3.86 11.10 -1.66
C SER A 88 -3.42 9.83 -0.91
N TRP A 89 -4.40 9.11 -0.35
CA TRP A 89 -4.19 7.77 0.14
C TRP A 89 -5.19 6.77 -0.43
N LEU A 90 -4.75 5.53 -0.56
CA LEU A 90 -5.55 4.35 -0.90
C LEU A 90 -5.47 3.37 0.26
N ARG A 91 -6.62 2.98 0.83
CA ARG A 91 -6.74 2.19 2.06
C ARG A 91 -7.51 0.90 1.83
N TYR A 92 -7.08 -0.16 2.52
CA TYR A 92 -7.82 -1.38 2.74
C TYR A 92 -8.10 -1.57 4.24
N SER A 93 -9.36 -1.73 4.60
CA SER A 93 -9.79 -1.93 6.00
C SER A 93 -10.39 -3.31 6.20
N ILE A 94 -9.71 -4.15 6.96
CA ILE A 94 -10.15 -5.51 7.31
C ILE A 94 -10.89 -5.44 8.66
N PRO A 95 -11.99 -6.19 8.86
CA PRO A 95 -12.77 -6.12 10.11
C PRO A 95 -12.01 -6.56 11.37
N PHE A 96 -10.85 -7.17 11.22
CA PHE A 96 -9.99 -7.68 12.29
C PHE A 96 -8.52 -7.47 11.91
N SER A 97 -7.63 -7.47 12.90
CA SER A 97 -6.19 -7.34 12.65
C SER A 97 -5.67 -8.54 11.87
N VAL A 98 -4.91 -8.26 10.81
CA VAL A 98 -4.11 -9.26 10.09
C VAL A 98 -2.65 -8.89 10.22
N THR A 99 -1.80 -9.92 10.27
CA THR A 99 -0.35 -9.74 10.25
C THR A 99 0.09 -9.63 8.80
N VAL A 100 0.74 -8.52 8.45
CA VAL A 100 1.34 -8.29 7.13
C VAL A 100 2.86 -8.28 7.29
N ALA A 101 3.57 -8.96 6.40
CA ALA A 101 5.04 -8.98 6.34
C ALA A 101 5.57 -8.47 4.99
N GLU A 102 4.75 -8.54 3.95
CA GLU A 102 5.12 -8.08 2.61
C GLU A 102 3.93 -7.43 1.92
N TYR A 103 4.20 -6.65 0.89
CA TYR A 103 3.16 -6.15 0.01
C TYR A 103 3.65 -6.06 -1.43
N GLU A 104 2.70 -6.18 -2.35
CA GLU A 104 2.92 -5.93 -3.78
C GLU A 104 2.15 -4.69 -4.22
N VAL A 105 2.78 -3.91 -5.08
CA VAL A 105 2.16 -2.81 -5.81
C VAL A 105 2.30 -3.10 -7.28
N TRP A 106 1.16 -3.20 -7.97
CA TRP A 106 1.12 -3.42 -9.40
C TRP A 106 0.92 -2.07 -10.10
N ALA A 107 1.83 -1.75 -11.02
CA ALA A 107 1.82 -0.53 -11.79
C ALA A 107 0.51 -0.40 -12.60
N ALA A 108 0.04 0.84 -12.72
CA ALA A 108 -1.17 1.16 -13.47
C ALA A 108 -1.08 0.79 -14.96
N GLU A 109 -2.24 0.66 -15.60
CA GLU A 109 -2.35 0.55 -17.05
C GLU A 109 -1.97 1.90 -17.71
N GLY A 110 -0.68 2.08 -18.02
CA GLY A 110 -0.13 3.23 -18.72
C GLY A 110 0.64 4.18 -17.80
N TYR A 111 0.29 5.47 -17.83
CA TYR A 111 0.97 6.51 -17.04
C TYR A 111 0.35 6.67 -15.66
N GLY A 112 1.07 7.32 -14.73
CA GLY A 112 0.51 7.78 -13.45
C GLY A 112 0.67 6.80 -12.29
N SER A 113 1.43 5.71 -12.46
CA SER A 113 1.90 4.92 -11.33
C SER A 113 2.71 5.81 -10.37
N PRO A 114 2.48 5.73 -9.05
CA PRO A 114 3.24 6.49 -8.09
C PRO A 114 4.70 6.02 -8.10
N SER A 115 5.64 6.92 -7.82
CA SER A 115 7.06 6.62 -7.63
C SER A 115 7.48 6.68 -6.16
N SER A 116 6.64 7.27 -5.30
CA SER A 116 6.93 7.47 -3.88
C SER A 116 5.68 7.31 -3.03
N TRP A 117 5.76 6.52 -1.95
CA TRP A 117 4.66 6.33 -1.01
C TRP A 117 5.17 5.85 0.36
N ASP A 118 4.32 5.98 1.36
CA ASP A 118 4.44 5.24 2.62
C ASP A 118 3.41 4.13 2.63
N LEU A 119 3.81 2.91 2.98
CA LEU A 119 2.86 1.94 3.49
C LEU A 119 2.66 2.25 4.98
N GLU A 120 1.43 2.55 5.34
CA GLU A 120 1.04 2.91 6.70
C GLU A 120 0.00 1.94 7.24
N TYR A 121 0.01 1.74 8.56
CA TYR A 121 -0.97 0.92 9.27
C TYR A 121 -1.63 1.70 10.40
N SER A 122 -2.79 1.23 10.81
CA SER A 122 -3.55 1.83 11.92
C SER A 122 -4.39 0.77 12.65
N LEU A 123 -4.48 0.91 13.97
CA LEU A 123 -5.34 0.08 14.82
C LEU A 123 -6.77 0.62 14.95
N ASP A 124 -6.96 1.92 14.75
CA ASP A 124 -8.23 2.63 14.97
C ASP A 124 -8.80 3.26 13.68
N GLY A 125 -8.04 3.20 12.57
CA GLY A 125 -8.40 3.78 11.28
C GLY A 125 -8.19 5.29 11.16
N THR A 126 -7.68 5.94 12.20
CA THR A 126 -7.51 7.41 12.30
C THR A 126 -6.08 7.84 12.63
N SER A 127 -5.37 7.08 13.46
CA SER A 127 -3.97 7.28 13.85
C SER A 127 -3.07 6.34 13.07
N TRP A 128 -2.16 6.87 12.27
CA TRP A 128 -1.38 6.09 11.31
C TRP A 128 0.10 6.05 11.69
N GLN A 129 0.72 4.87 11.51
CA GLN A 129 2.15 4.61 11.69
C GLN A 129 2.74 4.12 10.37
N VAL A 130 3.97 4.51 10.07
CA VAL A 130 4.68 4.08 8.86
C VAL A 130 5.27 2.69 9.08
N ALA A 131 4.90 1.74 8.23
CA ALA A 131 5.52 0.40 8.16
C ALA A 131 6.72 0.40 7.23
N HIS A 132 6.59 1.00 6.04
CA HIS A 132 7.64 0.98 5.02
C HIS A 132 7.58 2.26 4.17
N GLU A 133 8.74 2.74 3.72
CA GLU A 133 8.87 3.94 2.89
C GLU A 133 9.49 3.59 1.53
N VAL A 134 8.83 4.03 0.46
CA VAL A 134 9.38 3.98 -0.91
C VAL A 134 9.55 5.41 -1.43
N ARG A 135 10.71 5.70 -2.02
CA ARG A 135 11.06 7.03 -2.53
C ARG A 135 11.72 6.93 -3.89
N GLY A 136 11.21 7.69 -4.85
CA GLY A 136 11.84 7.90 -6.15
C GLY A 136 12.09 6.63 -6.93
N LEU A 137 11.18 5.65 -6.85
CA LEU A 137 11.37 4.41 -7.56
C LEU A 137 11.25 4.68 -9.07
N PRO A 138 12.26 4.30 -9.88
CA PRO A 138 12.25 4.57 -11.32
C PRO A 138 10.96 4.06 -11.96
N ASN A 139 10.40 4.85 -12.88
CA ASN A 139 9.14 4.59 -13.57
C ASN A 139 8.97 3.09 -13.88
N TYR A 140 8.09 2.44 -13.14
CA TYR A 140 7.78 1.04 -13.39
C TYR A 140 7.11 0.93 -14.76
N ASN A 141 7.52 -0.06 -15.55
CA ASN A 141 6.87 -0.37 -16.82
C ASN A 141 5.39 -0.72 -16.57
N GLN A 142 4.56 -0.57 -17.60
CA GLN A 142 3.15 -0.96 -17.51
C GLN A 142 3.04 -2.43 -17.03
N HIS A 143 2.18 -2.69 -16.04
CA HIS A 143 1.98 -3.99 -15.37
C HIS A 143 3.19 -4.53 -14.58
N GLU A 144 4.21 -3.72 -14.32
CA GLU A 144 5.31 -4.14 -13.46
C GLU A 144 4.81 -4.34 -12.01
N VAL A 145 5.23 -5.47 -11.42
CA VAL A 145 4.89 -5.88 -10.06
C VAL A 145 6.09 -5.64 -9.17
N ASN A 146 5.89 -4.87 -8.10
CA ASN A 146 6.94 -4.57 -7.14
C ASN A 146 6.56 -5.11 -5.77
N ARG A 147 7.34 -6.07 -5.29
CA ARG A 147 7.17 -6.70 -3.99
C ARG A 147 8.18 -6.14 -3.01
N PHE A 148 7.73 -5.86 -1.80
CA PHE A 148 8.53 -5.29 -0.72
C PHE A 148 8.28 -6.03 0.59
N THR A 149 9.31 -6.15 1.42
CA THR A 149 9.24 -6.64 2.80
C THR A 149 9.18 -5.46 3.76
N ILE A 150 8.40 -5.58 4.84
CA ILE A 150 8.25 -4.53 5.88
C ILE A 150 9.04 -4.83 7.15
#